data_AF-A0A4R2L2A7-F1
#
_entry.id   AF-A0A4R2L2A7-F1
#
_cell.length_a   1.000
_cell.length_b   1.000
_cell.length_c   1.000
_cell.angle_alpha   90.00
_cell.angle_beta   90.00
_cell.angle_gamma   90.00
#
_symmetry.space_group_name_H-M   'P 1'
#
loop_
_entity.id
_entity.type
_entity.pdbx_description
1 polymer ?
#
loop_
_entity_poly.entity_id
_entity_poly.type
_entity_poly.pdbx_seq_one_letter_code
_entity_poly.pdbx_strand_id
1 'polypeptide(L)' 'MEQMANFQEIKQRFKNASLDEQIKIYTNTQGLSVDQFKELLRMFPIQHLDKLERAMA' A
#
# COMPACT_ATOMS: atom_id res chain seq x y z
N MET A 1 -21.43 4.28 -2.68
CA MET A 1 -20.96 2.97 -2.15
C MET A 1 -19.64 2.54 -2.84
N GLU A 2 -18.86 3.45 -3.43
CA GLU A 2 -17.73 3.08 -4.30
C GLU A 2 -16.34 3.06 -3.63
N GLN A 3 -16.12 3.75 -2.52
CA GLN A 3 -14.77 3.84 -1.93
C GLN A 3 -14.28 2.55 -1.25
N MET A 4 -15.19 1.75 -0.69
CA MET A 4 -14.82 0.50 0.00
C MET A 4 -14.37 -0.60 -0.97
N ALA A 5 -14.93 -0.65 -2.18
CA ALA A 5 -14.58 -1.66 -3.18
C ALA A 5 -13.14 -1.48 -3.68
N ASN A 6 -12.71 -0.23 -3.91
CA ASN A 6 -11.37 0.08 -4.38
C ASN A 6 -10.29 -0.32 -3.38
N PHE A 7 -10.49 -0.06 -2.08
CA PHE A 7 -9.48 -0.44 -1.09
C PHE A 7 -9.31 -1.96 -0.97
N GLN A 8 -10.40 -2.73 -0.99
CA GLN A 8 -10.29 -4.20 -0.91
C GLN A 8 -9.50 -4.76 -2.10
N GLU A 9 -9.72 -4.25 -3.31
CA GLU A 9 -8.94 -4.63 -4.49
C GLU A 9 -7.46 -4.23 -4.37
N ILE A 10 -7.19 -3.00 -3.95
CA ILE A 10 -5.82 -2.51 -3.70
C ILE A 10 -5.12 -3.37 -2.64
N LYS A 11 -5.82 -3.72 -1.57
CA LYS A 11 -5.30 -4.57 -0.48
C LYS A 11 -5.00 -5.98 -0.96
N GLN A 12 -5.87 -6.57 -1.77
CA GLN A 12 -5.61 -7.88 -2.37
C GLN A 12 -4.42 -7.83 -3.33
N ARG A 13 -4.33 -6.80 -4.19
CA ARG A 13 -3.16 -6.58 -5.04
C ARG A 13 -1.89 -6.40 -4.23
N PHE A 14 -1.91 -5.55 -3.21
CA PHE A 14 -0.78 -5.29 -2.32
C PHE A 14 -0.32 -6.56 -1.60
N LYS A 15 -1.25 -7.41 -1.15
CA LYS A 15 -0.93 -8.67 -0.48
C LYS A 15 -0.25 -9.69 -1.41
N ASN A 16 -0.69 -9.75 -2.67
CA ASN A 16 -0.16 -10.69 -3.66
C ASN A 16 1.02 -10.11 -4.48
N ALA A 17 1.27 -8.82 -4.35
CA ALA A 17 2.35 -8.11 -5.02
C ALA A 17 3.72 -8.43 -4.41
N SER A 18 4.75 -8.34 -5.25
CA SER A 18 6.16 -8.35 -4.80
C SER A 18 6.53 -7.04 -4.09
N LEU A 19 7.65 -7.01 -3.37
CA LEU A 19 8.08 -5.83 -2.61
C LEU A 19 8.11 -4.53 -3.44
N ASP A 20 8.61 -4.59 -4.67
CA ASP A 20 8.69 -3.44 -5.58
C ASP A 20 7.28 -2.98 -6.03
N GLU A 21 6.42 -3.95 -6.35
CA GLU A 21 5.02 -3.71 -6.71
C GLU A 21 4.22 -3.15 -5.52
N GLN A 22 4.48 -3.61 -4.30
CA GLN A 22 3.89 -3.07 -3.08
C GLN A 22 4.25 -1.59 -2.91
N ILE A 23 5.52 -1.24 -3.10
CA ILE A 23 5.99 0.15 -3.04
C ILE A 23 5.30 0.99 -4.13
N LYS A 24 5.20 0.48 -5.37
CA LYS A 24 4.48 1.15 -6.45
C LYS A 24 3.00 1.34 -6.14
N ILE A 25 2.32 0.29 -5.66
CA ILE A 25 0.91 0.37 -5.29
C ILE A 25 0.75 1.42 -4.18
N TYR A 26 1.59 1.39 -3.16
CA TYR A 26 1.50 2.34 -2.04
C TYR A 26 1.73 3.80 -2.46
N THR A 27 2.73 4.04 -3.32
CA THR A 27 3.11 5.39 -3.79
C THR A 27 2.18 5.93 -4.88
N ASN A 28 1.63 5.06 -5.74
CA ASN A 28 0.74 5.44 -6.84
C ASN A 28 -0.72 5.49 -6.39
N THR A 29 -1.10 4.76 -5.34
CA THR A 29 -2.47 4.80 -4.83
C THR A 29 -2.73 6.15 -4.17
N GLN A 30 -3.68 6.90 -4.72
CA GLN A 30 -4.18 8.15 -4.16
C GLN A 30 -5.64 7.97 -3.72
N GLY A 31 -6.09 8.83 -2.80
CA GLY A 31 -7.49 8.82 -2.34
C GLY A 31 -7.82 7.75 -1.29
N LEU A 32 -6.82 7.11 -0.68
CA LEU A 32 -7.00 6.30 0.52
C LEU A 32 -6.95 7.16 1.79
N SER A 33 -7.79 6.81 2.77
CA SER A 33 -7.72 7.41 4.10
C SER A 33 -6.48 6.94 4.86
N VAL A 34 -6.08 7.72 5.88
CA VAL A 34 -4.91 7.39 6.72
C VAL A 34 -5.01 5.98 7.34
N ASP A 35 -6.19 5.56 7.80
CA ASP A 35 -6.39 4.19 8.33
C ASP A 35 -6.19 3.10 7.28
N GLN A 36 -6.58 3.35 6.03
CA GLN A 36 -6.38 2.42 4.91
C GLN A 36 -4.89 2.26 4.59
N PHE A 37 -4.16 3.38 4.56
CA PHE A 37 -2.70 3.34 4.40
C PHE A 37 -2.00 2.61 5.56
N LYS A 38 -2.45 2.85 6.81
CA LYS A 38 -1.93 2.15 7.99
C LYS A 38 -2.15 0.63 7.90
N GLU A 39 -3.29 0.18 7.36
CA GLU A 39 -3.52 -1.24 7.12
C GLU A 39 -2.53 -1.82 6.11
N LEU A 40 -2.28 -1.15 4.99
CA LEU A 40 -1.29 -1.61 3.99
C LEU A 40 0.12 -1.65 4.59
N LEU A 41 0.50 -0.60 5.34
CA LEU A 41 1.78 -0.50 6.04
C LEU A 41 2.00 -1.65 7.04
N ARG A 42 0.96 -2.06 7.77
CA ARG A 42 1.05 -3.20 8.70
C ARG A 42 1.29 -4.53 8.01
N MET A 43 0.85 -4.67 6.75
CA MET A 43 1.09 -5.86 5.94
C MET A 43 2.47 -5.82 5.28
N PHE A 44 3.11 -4.65 5.24
CA PHE A 44 4.43 -4.49 4.65
C PHE A 44 5.53 -4.93 5.63
N PRO A 45 6.53 -5.69 5.19
CA PRO A 45 7.61 -6.14 6.05
C PRO A 45 8.46 -4.95 6.54
N ILE A 46 8.48 -4.74 7.86
CA ILE A 46 9.16 -3.62 8.54
C ILE A 46 10.63 -3.46 8.10
N GLN A 47 11.33 -4.56 7.85
CA GLN A 47 12.72 -4.58 7.38
C GLN A 47 12.95 -3.88 6.02
N HIS A 48 11.89 -3.64 5.26
CA HIS A 48 11.94 -2.97 3.96
C HIS A 48 11.31 -1.58 3.98
N LEU A 49 10.90 -1.05 5.14
CA LEU A 49 10.35 0.29 5.27
C LEU A 49 11.26 1.37 4.70
N ASP A 50 12.58 1.24 4.88
CA ASP A 50 13.58 2.16 4.30
C ASP A 50 13.43 2.28 2.77
N LYS A 51 13.09 1.17 2.08
CA LYS A 51 12.84 1.20 0.63
C LYS A 51 11.54 1.93 0.27
N LEU A 52 10.52 1.80 1.11
CA LEU A 52 9.27 2.52 0.95
C LEU A 52 9.48 4.02 1.14
N GLU A 53 10.20 4.42 2.20
CA GLU A 53 10.53 5.82 2.47
C GLU A 53 11.35 6.45 1.34
N ARG A 54 12.38 5.74 0.84
CA ARG A 54 13.18 6.20 -0.32
C ARG A 54 12.36 6.41 -1.59
N ALA A 55 11.31 5.61 -1.80
CA ALA A 55 10.45 5.75 -2.97
C ALA A 55 9.43 6.91 -2.84
N MET A 56 9.23 7.42 -1.62
CA MET A 56 8.38 8.60 -1.35
C MET A 56 9.16 9.92 -1.33
N ALA A 57 10.50 9.87 -1.34
CA ALA A 57 11.40 11.02 -1.26
C ALA A 57 11.74 11.60 -2.65
#